data_AF-A0A2U2ARK7-F1
#
_entry.id   AF-A0A2U2ARK7-F1
#
_cell.length_a   1.000
_cell.length_b   1.000
_cell.length_c   1.000
_cell.angle_alpha   90.00
_cell.angle_beta   90.00
_cell.angle_gamma   90.00
#
_symmetry.space_group_name_H-M   'P 1'
#
loop_
_entity.id
_entity.type
_entity.pdbx_description
1 polymer ?
#
loop_
_entity_poly.entity_id
_entity_poly.type
_entity_poly.pdbx_seq_one_letter_code
_entity_poly.pdbx_strand_id
1 'polypeptide(L)'
;MCARRSCLRKGIITLLILLFISLLGSAFYFRDRLWLVIKYFESGEQSPIALEKERDPQYSPINLEVRAAEAYQYAQAHDFDLEHAILIDYGRHSGKNRFFVWNFVENRVEIASLVAHGYGNKGFESSNQAITFSNTPNSYASSLGKYRIGARAPSQWGINIHYKMHGLEPTNDKAFERYIVLHSFEMIPEEEQYPAYLPMGFSQGCPVIDNSTMRQVDQLLQRKEKPVLLWAYYLE
;
A
#
# COMPACT_ATOMS: atom_id res chain seq x y z
N MET A 1 16.95 -46.56 -56.54
CA MET A 1 15.67 -46.06 -55.97
C MET A 1 15.47 -46.31 -54.46
N CYS A 2 16.35 -47.05 -53.75
CA CYS A 2 16.12 -47.42 -52.34
C CYS A 2 16.49 -46.33 -51.30
N ALA A 3 17.53 -45.52 -51.56
CA ALA A 3 18.01 -44.51 -50.60
C ALA A 3 17.07 -43.29 -50.39
N ARG A 4 16.34 -42.87 -51.43
CA ARG A 4 15.41 -41.72 -51.37
C ARG A 4 14.18 -41.99 -50.48
N ARG A 5 13.67 -43.22 -50.47
CA ARG A 5 12.53 -43.62 -49.61
C ARG A 5 12.91 -43.68 -48.13
N SER A 6 14.14 -44.08 -47.83
CA SER A 6 14.68 -44.12 -46.45
C SER A 6 14.87 -42.72 -45.86
N CYS A 7 15.38 -41.78 -46.67
CA CYS A 7 15.60 -40.39 -46.23
C CYS A 7 14.27 -39.65 -45.98
N LEU A 8 13.27 -39.84 -46.86
CA LEU A 8 11.94 -39.24 -46.70
C LEU A 8 11.22 -39.78 -45.45
N ARG A 9 11.33 -41.10 -45.19
CA ARG A 9 10.73 -41.73 -44.00
C ARG A 9 11.38 -41.24 -42.70
N LYS A 10 12.70 -41.05 -42.69
CA LYS A 10 13.41 -40.45 -41.55
C LYS A 10 12.99 -38.99 -41.32
N GLY A 11 12.84 -38.19 -42.38
CA GLY A 11 12.36 -36.81 -42.28
C GLY A 11 10.95 -36.69 -41.69
N ILE A 12 10.02 -37.56 -42.12
CA ILE A 12 8.66 -37.60 -41.58
C ILE A 12 8.66 -37.97 -40.09
N ILE A 13 9.47 -38.98 -39.70
CA ILE A 13 9.58 -39.39 -38.30
C ILE A 13 10.14 -38.25 -37.44
N THR A 14 11.18 -37.55 -37.90
CA THR A 14 11.74 -36.41 -37.17
C THR A 14 10.73 -35.27 -37.01
N LEU A 15 9.95 -34.96 -38.05
CA LEU A 15 8.91 -33.93 -37.98
C LEU A 15 7.81 -34.31 -36.97
N LEU A 16 7.38 -35.57 -36.96
CA LEU A 16 6.39 -36.08 -36.01
C LEU A 16 6.90 -36.03 -34.56
N ILE A 17 8.19 -36.32 -34.34
CA ILE A 17 8.82 -36.20 -33.01
C ILE A 17 8.84 -34.73 -32.55
N LEU A 18 9.21 -33.80 -33.43
CA LEU A 18 9.23 -32.37 -33.10
C LEU A 18 7.82 -31.83 -32.80
N LEU A 19 6.82 -32.25 -33.58
CA LEU A 19 5.41 -31.94 -33.32
C LEU A 19 4.95 -32.50 -31.97
N PHE A 20 5.32 -33.73 -31.64
CA PHE A 20 4.96 -34.36 -30.38
C PHE A 20 5.63 -33.67 -29.18
N ILE A 21 6.90 -33.28 -29.30
CA ILE A 21 7.61 -32.51 -28.27
C ILE A 21 6.98 -31.12 -28.09
N SER A 22 6.61 -30.45 -29.18
CA SER A 22 5.90 -29.16 -29.13
C SER A 22 4.52 -29.29 -28.48
N LEU A 23 3.78 -30.35 -28.80
CA LEU A 23 2.47 -30.66 -28.20
C LEU A 23 2.58 -31.02 -26.72
N LEU A 24 3.61 -31.78 -26.32
CA LEU A 24 3.89 -32.08 -24.91
C LEU A 24 4.32 -30.83 -24.14
N GLY A 25 5.18 -30.00 -24.73
CA GLY A 25 5.64 -28.75 -24.13
C GLY A 25 4.50 -27.75 -23.96
N SER A 26 3.63 -27.61 -24.97
CA SER A 26 2.42 -26.78 -24.87
C SER A 26 1.41 -27.39 -23.89
N ALA A 27 1.18 -28.70 -23.90
CA ALA A 27 0.30 -29.35 -22.93
C ALA A 27 0.81 -29.16 -21.49
N PHE A 28 2.12 -29.23 -21.24
CA PHE A 28 2.71 -28.95 -19.94
C PHE A 28 2.59 -27.46 -19.57
N TYR A 29 2.85 -26.56 -20.52
CA TYR A 29 2.67 -25.11 -20.34
C TYR A 29 1.22 -24.72 -20.03
N PHE A 30 0.25 -25.37 -20.66
CA PHE A 30 -1.17 -25.13 -20.43
C PHE A 30 -1.77 -25.97 -19.29
N ARG A 31 -1.12 -27.05 -18.85
CA ARG A 31 -1.57 -27.89 -17.73
C ARG A 31 -1.76 -27.09 -16.45
N ASP A 32 -0.78 -26.26 -16.11
CA ASP A 32 -0.82 -25.43 -14.89
C ASP A 32 -1.58 -24.10 -15.12
N ARG A 33 -2.06 -23.84 -16.33
CA ARG A 33 -2.83 -22.65 -16.73
C ARG A 33 -4.27 -22.95 -17.14
N LEU A 34 -4.67 -24.22 -17.24
CA LEU A 34 -6.06 -24.64 -17.52
C LEU A 34 -7.05 -24.11 -16.47
N TRP A 35 -6.58 -23.92 -15.24
CA TRP A 35 -7.38 -23.27 -14.18
C TRP A 35 -7.76 -21.82 -14.55
N LEU A 36 -6.98 -21.10 -15.36
CA LEU A 36 -7.31 -19.74 -15.82
C LEU A 36 -8.53 -19.74 -16.75
N VAL A 37 -8.67 -20.79 -17.57
CA VAL A 37 -9.82 -20.93 -18.47
C VAL A 37 -11.07 -21.25 -17.65
N ILE A 38 -10.97 -22.18 -16.69
CA ILE A 38 -12.07 -22.51 -15.79
C ILE A 38 -12.50 -21.27 -14.99
N LYS A 39 -11.54 -20.54 -14.42
CA LYS A 39 -11.80 -19.32 -13.67
C LYS A 39 -12.39 -18.21 -14.54
N TYR A 40 -11.95 -18.06 -15.79
CA TYR A 40 -12.51 -17.09 -16.75
C TYR A 40 -14.00 -17.33 -17.04
N PHE A 41 -14.42 -18.59 -17.10
CA PHE A 41 -15.84 -18.95 -17.26
C PHE A 41 -16.63 -18.90 -15.92
N GLU A 42 -15.96 -19.02 -14.77
CA GLU A 42 -16.58 -18.88 -13.44
C GLU A 42 -16.73 -17.41 -12.99
N SER A 43 -15.77 -16.53 -13.30
CA SER A 43 -15.67 -15.16 -12.79
C SER A 43 -16.23 -14.11 -13.75
N GLY A 44 -17.33 -14.44 -14.45
CA GLY A 44 -17.96 -13.63 -15.48
C GLY A 44 -17.70 -12.13 -15.32
N GLU A 45 -17.07 -11.54 -16.34
CA GLU A 45 -16.63 -10.14 -16.48
C GLU A 45 -15.19 -9.76 -16.04
N GLN A 46 -14.53 -10.47 -15.11
CA GLN A 46 -13.20 -10.06 -14.65
C GLN A 46 -12.04 -10.81 -15.33
N SER A 47 -11.15 -10.06 -16.00
CA SER A 47 -9.93 -10.61 -16.61
C SER A 47 -8.99 -11.22 -15.57
N PRO A 48 -8.32 -12.36 -15.85
CA PRO A 48 -7.31 -12.94 -14.95
C PRO A 48 -6.18 -11.97 -14.57
N ILE A 49 -5.84 -11.01 -15.43
CA ILE A 49 -4.86 -9.96 -15.16
C ILE A 49 -5.39 -8.96 -14.12
N ALA A 50 -6.70 -8.66 -14.13
CA ALA A 50 -7.32 -7.82 -13.11
C ALA A 50 -7.32 -8.53 -11.75
N LEU A 51 -7.63 -9.83 -11.74
CA LEU A 51 -7.55 -10.68 -10.54
C LEU A 51 -6.11 -10.85 -10.03
N GLU A 52 -5.10 -10.80 -10.90
CA GLU A 52 -3.69 -10.85 -10.50
C GLU A 52 -3.21 -9.49 -9.97
N LYS A 53 -3.72 -8.38 -10.52
CA LYS A 53 -3.49 -7.02 -9.99
C LYS A 53 -4.16 -6.81 -8.63
N GLU A 54 -5.38 -7.28 -8.42
CA GLU A 54 -6.02 -7.31 -7.09
C GLU A 54 -5.24 -8.17 -6.07
N ARG A 55 -4.37 -9.06 -6.54
CA ARG A 55 -3.50 -9.90 -5.71
C ARG A 55 -2.07 -9.35 -5.55
N ASP A 56 -1.71 -8.27 -6.24
CA ASP A 56 -0.42 -7.61 -6.02
C ASP A 56 -0.51 -6.79 -4.71
N PRO A 57 0.25 -7.13 -3.67
CA PRO A 57 0.18 -6.41 -2.39
C PRO A 57 0.67 -4.97 -2.46
N GLN A 58 1.41 -4.62 -3.53
CA GLN A 58 1.85 -3.27 -3.81
C GLN A 58 0.86 -2.49 -4.67
N TYR A 59 -0.11 -3.18 -5.28
CA TYR A 59 -1.10 -2.56 -6.13
C TYR A 59 -1.98 -1.63 -5.31
N SER A 60 -2.00 -0.39 -5.76
CA SER A 60 -3.01 0.60 -5.43
C SER A 60 -3.55 1.08 -6.76
N PRO A 61 -4.87 1.31 -6.89
CA PRO A 61 -5.42 1.93 -8.08
C PRO A 61 -4.86 3.35 -8.28
N ILE A 62 -4.29 3.95 -7.22
CA ILE A 62 -3.72 5.29 -7.24
C ILE A 62 -2.20 5.18 -7.38
N ASN A 63 -1.67 5.80 -8.42
CA ASN A 63 -0.23 5.97 -8.56
C ASN A 63 0.28 7.01 -7.54
N LEU A 64 1.33 6.66 -6.79
CA LEU A 64 1.89 7.51 -5.75
C LEU A 64 2.37 8.88 -6.27
N GLU A 65 2.95 8.94 -7.48
CA GLU A 65 3.37 10.19 -8.12
C GLU A 65 2.17 11.08 -8.44
N VAL A 66 1.06 10.48 -8.89
CA VAL A 66 -0.19 11.21 -9.15
C VAL A 66 -0.72 11.81 -7.84
N ARG A 67 -0.78 11.01 -6.78
CA ARG A 67 -1.23 11.52 -5.47
C ARG A 67 -0.29 12.57 -4.90
N ALA A 68 1.01 12.43 -5.11
CA ALA A 68 1.99 13.44 -4.72
C ALA A 68 1.76 14.76 -5.48
N ALA A 69 1.51 14.71 -6.79
CA ALA A 69 1.20 15.91 -7.57
C ALA A 69 -0.06 16.62 -7.04
N GLU A 70 -1.12 15.88 -6.71
CA GLU A 70 -2.33 16.46 -6.10
C GLU A 70 -2.06 17.05 -4.70
N ALA A 71 -1.25 16.36 -3.90
CA ALA A 71 -0.84 16.84 -2.58
C ALA A 71 -0.05 18.16 -2.69
N TYR A 72 0.81 18.30 -3.70
CA TYR A 72 1.53 19.55 -3.98
C TYR A 72 0.57 20.70 -4.33
N GLN A 73 -0.41 20.45 -5.21
CA GLN A 73 -1.41 21.47 -5.55
C GLN A 73 -2.20 21.93 -4.32
N TYR A 74 -2.63 20.99 -3.48
CA TYR A 74 -3.30 21.32 -2.23
C TYR A 74 -2.37 22.11 -1.29
N ALA A 75 -1.12 21.66 -1.14
CA ALA A 75 -0.15 22.31 -0.27
C ALA A 75 0.10 23.77 -0.69
N GLN A 76 0.22 24.02 -2.00
CA GLN A 76 0.37 25.37 -2.56
C GLN A 76 -0.85 26.25 -2.29
N ALA A 77 -2.06 25.72 -2.49
CA ALA A 77 -3.30 26.47 -2.29
C ALA A 77 -3.58 26.82 -0.82
N HIS A 78 -3.03 26.04 0.13
CA HIS A 78 -3.35 26.15 1.55
C HIS A 78 -2.15 26.49 2.46
N ASP A 79 -1.06 27.01 1.88
CA ASP A 79 0.12 27.49 2.60
C ASP A 79 0.85 26.43 3.46
N PHE A 80 0.98 25.22 2.92
CA PHE A 80 1.78 24.14 3.53
C PHE A 80 3.24 24.15 3.04
N ASP A 81 4.05 23.28 3.61
CA ASP A 81 5.38 22.95 3.10
C ASP A 81 5.30 22.46 1.64
N LEU A 82 6.18 22.99 0.80
CA LEU A 82 6.24 22.68 -0.63
C LEU A 82 7.45 21.82 -1.01
N GLU A 83 8.23 21.39 -0.03
CA GLU A 83 9.33 20.44 -0.24
C GLU A 83 8.88 19.00 0.05
N HIS A 84 8.03 18.81 1.07
CA HIS A 84 7.61 17.48 1.51
C HIS A 84 6.11 17.38 1.81
N ALA A 85 5.57 16.19 1.55
CA ALA A 85 4.30 15.75 2.09
C ALA A 85 4.40 14.30 2.58
N ILE A 86 3.52 13.92 3.50
CA ILE A 86 3.37 12.55 3.96
C ILE A 86 2.15 11.93 3.29
N LEU A 87 2.32 10.79 2.64
CA LEU A 87 1.27 10.06 1.94
C LEU A 87 1.09 8.70 2.62
N ILE A 88 -0.14 8.38 3.01
CA ILE A 88 -0.51 7.08 3.57
C ILE A 88 -1.51 6.41 2.65
N ASP A 89 -1.08 5.33 2.00
CA ASP A 89 -1.91 4.55 1.08
C ASP A 89 -2.44 3.29 1.77
N TYR A 90 -3.61 3.38 2.40
CA TYR A 90 -4.21 2.21 3.03
C TYR A 90 -4.71 1.16 2.03
N GLY A 91 -4.72 1.46 0.72
CA GLY A 91 -5.04 0.49 -0.33
C GLY A 91 -3.98 -0.58 -0.49
N ARG A 92 -2.73 -0.29 -0.11
CA ARG A 92 -1.63 -1.25 -0.09
C ARG A 92 -1.73 -2.19 1.11
N HIS A 93 -1.29 -3.44 0.90
CA HIS A 93 -1.25 -4.47 1.92
C HIS A 93 -0.50 -4.01 3.17
N SER A 94 -0.99 -4.30 4.37
CA SER A 94 -0.41 -3.74 5.61
C SER A 94 1.03 -4.17 5.89
N GLY A 95 1.41 -5.36 5.42
CA GLY A 95 2.79 -5.86 5.47
C GLY A 95 3.73 -5.29 4.40
N LYS A 96 3.28 -4.31 3.61
CA LYS A 96 4.09 -3.57 2.64
C LYS A 96 4.20 -2.11 3.05
N ASN A 97 5.25 -1.45 2.58
CA ASN A 97 5.43 -0.02 2.80
C ASN A 97 4.20 0.72 2.28
N ARG A 98 3.59 1.54 3.11
CA ARG A 98 2.39 2.28 2.74
C ARG A 98 2.27 3.64 3.43
N PHE A 99 3.33 4.01 4.14
CA PHE A 99 3.62 5.35 4.59
C PHE A 99 4.81 5.86 3.79
N PHE A 100 4.68 7.05 3.21
CA PHE A 100 5.72 7.66 2.38
C PHE A 100 5.90 9.12 2.76
N VAL A 101 7.14 9.55 2.95
CA VAL A 101 7.48 10.97 2.84
C VAL A 101 7.93 11.21 1.41
N TRP A 102 7.14 11.99 0.69
CA TRP A 102 7.44 12.40 -0.67
C TRP A 102 8.26 13.69 -0.66
N ASN A 103 9.32 13.74 -1.47
CA ASN A 103 10.09 14.94 -1.72
C ASN A 103 9.68 15.52 -3.08
N PHE A 104 9.06 16.70 -3.07
CA PHE A 104 8.58 17.38 -4.27
C PHE A 104 9.71 17.96 -5.13
N VAL A 105 10.86 18.30 -4.52
CA VAL A 105 12.02 18.86 -5.22
C VAL A 105 12.73 17.78 -6.04
N GLU A 106 12.94 16.62 -5.45
CA GLU A 106 13.58 15.47 -6.10
C GLU A 106 12.58 14.57 -6.84
N ASN A 107 11.28 14.83 -6.67
CA ASN A 107 10.17 14.08 -7.22
C ASN A 107 10.27 12.56 -6.96
N ARG A 108 10.53 12.19 -5.72
CA ARG A 108 10.66 10.78 -5.30
C ARG A 108 10.24 10.56 -3.85
N VAL A 109 10.05 9.29 -3.49
CA VAL A 109 9.95 8.87 -2.09
C VAL A 109 11.31 9.04 -1.41
N GLU A 110 11.34 9.82 -0.32
CA GLU A 110 12.54 10.01 0.53
C GLU A 110 12.55 9.02 1.70
N ILE A 111 11.39 8.77 2.31
CA ILE A 111 11.22 7.84 3.42
C ILE A 111 10.03 6.93 3.12
N ALA A 112 10.16 5.63 3.35
CA ALA A 112 9.08 4.66 3.24
C ALA A 112 9.05 3.76 4.48
N SER A 113 7.85 3.41 4.95
CA SER A 113 7.68 2.51 6.10
C SER A 113 6.34 1.77 6.06
N LEU A 114 6.27 0.72 6.86
CA LEU A 114 5.02 0.11 7.30
C LEU A 114 4.24 1.11 8.17
N VAL A 115 2.90 1.02 8.14
CA VAL A 115 2.07 1.81 9.05
C VAL A 115 0.86 1.01 9.49
N ALA A 116 0.63 0.95 10.80
CA ALA A 116 -0.57 0.36 11.37
C ALA A 116 -1.74 1.35 11.30
N HIS A 117 -2.96 0.81 11.21
CA HIS A 117 -4.22 1.56 11.29
C HIS A 117 -5.01 1.16 12.53
N GLY A 118 -6.04 1.95 12.84
CA GLY A 118 -6.98 1.68 13.93
C GLY A 118 -7.61 0.30 13.83
N TYR A 119 -7.72 -0.39 14.97
CA TYR A 119 -8.35 -1.71 15.02
C TYR A 119 -9.87 -1.70 15.04
N GLY A 120 -10.46 -0.57 15.44
CA GLY A 120 -11.92 -0.45 15.50
C GLY A 120 -12.53 -1.03 16.77
N ASN A 121 -13.43 -0.29 17.41
CA ASN A 121 -14.27 -0.77 18.50
C ASN A 121 -15.52 -1.47 17.94
N LYS A 122 -16.41 -1.91 18.82
CA LYS A 122 -17.68 -2.54 18.45
C LYS A 122 -18.46 -1.71 17.43
N GLY A 123 -18.71 -2.29 16.25
CA GLY A 123 -19.40 -1.65 15.12
C GLY A 123 -18.50 -0.89 14.14
N PHE A 124 -17.18 -0.87 14.36
CA PHE A 124 -16.18 -0.20 13.53
C PHE A 124 -14.94 -1.09 13.30
N GLU A 125 -15.06 -2.39 13.50
CA GLU A 125 -13.95 -3.34 13.52
C GLU A 125 -13.23 -3.41 12.17
N SER A 126 -11.90 -3.32 12.21
CA SER A 126 -11.03 -3.69 11.11
C SER A 126 -10.57 -5.14 11.29
N SER A 127 -10.30 -5.83 10.19
CA SER A 127 -9.50 -7.05 10.17
C SER A 127 -8.12 -6.75 9.57
N ASN A 128 -7.25 -7.76 9.57
CA ASN A 128 -5.97 -7.63 8.88
C ASN A 128 -6.17 -7.37 7.37
N GLN A 129 -7.21 -7.94 6.77
CA GLN A 129 -7.47 -7.88 5.32
C GLN A 129 -8.38 -6.73 4.91
N ALA A 130 -9.25 -6.26 5.79
CA ALA A 130 -10.25 -5.23 5.50
C ALA A 130 -10.23 -4.15 6.57
N ILE A 131 -10.06 -2.91 6.13
CA ILE A 131 -9.94 -1.75 7.02
C ILE A 131 -11.28 -1.04 7.07
N THR A 132 -11.75 -0.77 8.28
CA THR A 132 -12.90 0.10 8.52
C THR A 132 -12.41 1.48 8.90
N PHE A 133 -12.92 2.51 8.22
CA PHE A 133 -12.62 3.91 8.52
C PHE A 133 -13.78 4.59 9.23
N SER A 134 -13.48 5.47 10.19
CA SER A 134 -14.50 6.25 10.89
C SER A 134 -13.91 7.51 11.49
N ASN A 135 -14.69 8.59 11.42
CA ASN A 135 -14.42 9.84 12.11
C ASN A 135 -15.15 9.93 13.47
N THR A 136 -15.87 8.88 13.87
CA THR A 136 -16.68 8.89 15.10
C THR A 136 -15.77 8.80 16.33
N PRO A 137 -15.96 9.65 17.36
CA PRO A 137 -15.25 9.49 18.63
C PRO A 137 -15.41 8.09 19.23
N ASN A 138 -14.36 7.57 19.85
CA ASN A 138 -14.31 6.21 20.44
C ASN A 138 -14.53 5.04 19.46
N SER A 139 -14.50 5.29 18.14
CA SER A 139 -14.59 4.22 17.13
C SER A 139 -13.32 3.38 17.05
N TYR A 140 -12.19 3.88 17.53
CA TYR A 140 -10.85 3.29 17.38
C TYR A 140 -10.41 2.93 15.94
N ALA A 141 -11.14 3.41 14.95
CA ALA A 141 -10.84 3.26 13.53
C ALA A 141 -10.03 4.46 13.02
N SER A 142 -9.20 4.24 12.02
CA SER A 142 -8.53 5.36 11.33
C SER A 142 -9.54 6.20 10.54
N SER A 143 -9.20 7.46 10.27
CA SER A 143 -9.98 8.34 9.39
C SER A 143 -9.19 8.65 8.12
N LEU A 144 -9.88 8.75 6.99
CA LEU A 144 -9.28 9.15 5.72
C LEU A 144 -9.31 10.66 5.55
N GLY A 145 -8.40 11.16 4.73
CA GLY A 145 -8.37 12.54 4.27
C GLY A 145 -7.04 13.25 4.52
N LYS A 146 -7.07 14.56 4.33
CA LYS A 146 -5.95 15.47 4.50
C LYS A 146 -5.86 15.97 5.94
N TYR A 147 -4.65 15.98 6.46
CA TYR A 147 -4.32 16.40 7.80
C TYR A 147 -3.23 17.46 7.77
N ARG A 148 -3.34 18.42 8.68
CA ARG A 148 -2.23 19.28 9.05
C ARG A 148 -1.46 18.63 10.19
N ILE A 149 -0.17 18.34 9.95
CA ILE A 149 0.75 17.98 11.03
C ILE A 149 0.91 19.19 11.95
N GLY A 150 0.59 18.98 13.22
CA GLY A 150 0.57 19.99 14.26
C GLY A 150 1.77 19.89 15.19
N ALA A 151 1.57 20.31 16.44
CA ALA A 151 2.65 20.42 17.41
C ALA A 151 3.29 19.05 17.73
N ARG A 152 4.61 19.06 17.80
CA ARG A 152 5.44 18.01 18.41
C ARG A 152 5.21 18.00 19.93
N ALA A 153 4.97 16.83 20.52
CA ALA A 153 4.73 16.70 21.96
C ALA A 153 5.30 15.38 22.53
N PRO A 154 5.54 15.32 23.86
CA PRO A 154 5.94 14.08 24.52
C PRO A 154 4.89 12.98 24.35
N SER A 155 5.36 11.76 24.11
CA SER A 155 4.55 10.54 23.96
C SER A 155 4.96 9.50 24.99
N GLN A 156 4.03 8.59 25.32
CA GLN A 156 4.31 7.39 26.11
C GLN A 156 4.67 6.18 25.24
N TRP A 157 4.63 6.34 23.91
CA TRP A 157 4.91 5.28 22.94
C TRP A 157 6.16 5.59 22.12
N GLY A 158 6.81 4.54 21.66
CA GLY A 158 7.84 4.66 20.63
C GLY A 158 9.03 5.48 21.11
N ILE A 159 9.46 6.41 20.26
CA ILE A 159 10.58 7.31 20.55
C ILE A 159 10.25 8.42 21.57
N ASN A 160 9.15 8.28 22.33
CA ASN A 160 8.61 9.25 23.28
C ASN A 160 8.19 10.59 22.66
N ILE A 161 7.88 10.60 21.36
CA ILE A 161 7.44 11.79 20.62
C ILE A 161 6.24 11.43 19.74
N HIS A 162 5.29 12.35 19.64
CA HIS A 162 4.22 12.31 18.66
C HIS A 162 3.97 13.70 18.06
N TYR A 163 3.26 13.73 16.94
CA TYR A 163 2.78 14.96 16.31
C TYR A 163 1.26 14.95 16.28
N LYS A 164 0.64 16.03 16.77
CA LYS A 164 -0.82 16.16 16.75
C LYS A 164 -1.33 16.26 15.32
N MET A 165 -2.43 15.57 15.01
CA MET A 165 -3.02 15.62 13.67
C MET A 165 -4.32 16.44 13.71
N HIS A 166 -4.42 17.42 12.81
CA HIS A 166 -5.64 18.20 12.62
C HIS A 166 -6.27 17.80 11.29
N GLY A 167 -7.46 17.22 11.32
CA GLY A 167 -8.20 16.90 10.09
C GLY A 167 -8.68 18.16 9.38
N LEU A 168 -8.68 18.12 8.06
CA LEU A 168 -9.03 19.24 7.19
C LEU A 168 -10.29 18.95 6.35
N GLU A 169 -10.88 17.77 6.50
CA GLU A 169 -12.01 17.29 5.70
C GLU A 169 -13.09 16.67 6.62
N PRO A 170 -14.38 16.63 6.22
CA PRO A 170 -15.44 16.04 7.04
C PRO A 170 -15.19 14.57 7.47
N THR A 171 -14.37 13.85 6.70
CA THR A 171 -13.97 12.47 6.98
C THR A 171 -12.94 12.35 8.11
N ASN A 172 -12.31 13.45 8.53
CA ASN A 172 -11.30 13.45 9.59
C ASN A 172 -11.31 14.69 10.51
N ASP A 173 -12.26 15.61 10.38
CA ASP A 173 -12.32 16.87 11.14
C ASP A 173 -12.30 16.71 12.68
N LYS A 174 -12.66 15.53 13.22
CA LYS A 174 -12.60 15.21 14.66
C LYS A 174 -11.27 14.63 15.10
N ALA A 175 -10.27 14.53 14.21
CA ALA A 175 -9.00 13.88 14.51
C ALA A 175 -8.30 14.46 15.75
N PHE A 176 -8.29 15.79 15.90
CA PHE A 176 -7.66 16.43 17.05
C PHE A 176 -8.40 16.13 18.36
N GLU A 177 -9.74 16.21 18.35
CA GLU A 177 -10.59 15.89 19.51
C GLU A 177 -10.47 14.42 19.91
N ARG A 178 -10.27 13.54 18.94
CA ARG A 178 -10.06 12.10 19.10
C ARG A 178 -8.63 11.74 19.52
N TYR A 179 -7.76 12.72 19.74
CA TYR A 179 -6.35 12.51 20.07
C TYR A 179 -5.60 11.67 19.01
N ILE A 180 -5.94 11.86 17.74
CA ILE A 180 -5.21 11.23 16.63
C ILE A 180 -3.88 11.94 16.46
N VAL A 181 -2.80 11.16 16.52
CA VAL A 181 -1.43 11.65 16.43
C VAL A 181 -0.60 10.75 15.52
N LEU A 182 0.42 11.30 14.86
CA LEU A 182 1.46 10.50 14.22
C LEU A 182 2.50 10.14 15.28
N HIS A 183 2.73 8.85 15.50
CA HIS A 183 3.72 8.36 16.46
C HIS A 183 4.31 7.02 16.02
N SER A 184 5.28 6.55 16.80
CA SER A 184 5.83 5.20 16.62
C SER A 184 5.48 4.25 17.75
N PHE A 185 5.76 2.98 17.51
CA PHE A 185 5.70 1.91 18.50
C PHE A 185 6.75 0.84 18.19
N GLU A 186 7.40 0.29 19.22
CA GLU A 186 8.52 -0.67 19.10
C GLU A 186 8.14 -1.95 18.35
N MET A 187 6.85 -2.31 18.37
CA MET A 187 6.35 -3.56 17.79
C MET A 187 6.07 -3.45 16.29
N ILE A 188 6.17 -2.27 15.68
CA ILE A 188 6.09 -2.12 14.23
C ILE A 188 7.44 -2.55 13.64
N PRO A 189 7.47 -3.58 12.78
CA PRO A 189 8.71 -4.00 12.13
C PRO A 189 9.24 -2.93 11.18
N GLU A 190 10.57 -2.80 11.10
CA GLU A 190 11.24 -1.90 10.15
C GLU A 190 11.19 -2.45 8.71
N GLU A 191 11.18 -3.78 8.58
CA GLU A 191 11.18 -4.48 7.29
C GLU A 191 9.77 -4.88 6.86
N GLU A 192 9.52 -4.97 5.55
CA GLU A 192 8.25 -5.45 5.03
C GLU A 192 7.94 -6.89 5.49
N GLN A 193 6.69 -7.14 5.88
CA GLN A 193 6.24 -8.42 6.44
C GLN A 193 5.47 -9.29 5.44
N TYR A 194 5.20 -8.80 4.23
CA TYR A 194 4.44 -9.55 3.22
C TYR A 194 5.05 -10.95 2.95
N PRO A 195 4.23 -12.03 2.88
CA PRO A 195 2.77 -12.04 2.81
C PRO A 195 2.01 -11.94 4.14
N ALA A 196 2.71 -11.80 5.27
CA ALA A 196 2.04 -11.55 6.55
C ALA A 196 1.51 -10.11 6.64
N TYR A 197 0.38 -9.97 7.32
CA TYR A 197 -0.20 -8.68 7.68
C TYR A 197 0.43 -8.15 8.98
N LEU A 198 0.32 -6.85 9.21
CA LEU A 198 0.63 -6.29 10.53
C LEU A 198 -0.46 -6.75 11.51
N PRO A 199 -0.11 -7.14 12.74
CA PRO A 199 -1.09 -7.48 13.76
C PRO A 199 -2.08 -6.33 14.04
N MET A 200 -3.37 -6.67 14.19
CA MET A 200 -4.35 -5.76 14.79
C MET A 200 -4.00 -5.43 16.25
N GLY A 201 -4.52 -4.31 16.74
CA GLY A 201 -4.34 -3.89 18.14
C GLY A 201 -3.20 -2.91 18.38
N PHE A 202 -2.38 -2.62 17.36
CA PHE A 202 -1.28 -1.65 17.46
C PHE A 202 -1.71 -0.18 17.47
N SER A 203 -2.96 0.11 17.12
CA SER A 203 -3.45 1.49 17.05
C SER A 203 -4.95 1.60 17.34
N GLN A 204 -5.34 2.67 18.02
CA GLN A 204 -6.73 3.10 18.22
C GLN A 204 -7.16 4.20 17.23
N GLY A 205 -6.54 4.28 16.05
CA GLY A 205 -6.90 5.19 14.96
C GLY A 205 -5.73 6.02 14.43
N CYS A 206 -4.67 6.18 15.23
CA CYS A 206 -3.43 6.84 14.86
C CYS A 206 -2.68 6.10 13.73
N PRO A 207 -2.01 6.81 12.81
CA PRO A 207 -0.96 6.20 12.01
C PRO A 207 0.25 5.90 12.91
N VAL A 208 0.64 4.62 12.97
CA VAL A 208 1.76 4.15 13.81
C VAL A 208 2.82 3.50 12.95
N ILE A 209 4.03 4.05 12.98
CA ILE A 209 5.20 3.59 12.23
C ILE A 209 6.27 3.02 13.16
N ASP A 210 7.35 2.47 12.61
CA ASP A 210 8.48 1.99 13.41
C ASP A 210 9.32 3.13 14.01
N ASN A 211 10.12 2.80 15.02
CA ASN A 211 10.93 3.77 15.75
C ASN A 211 12.05 4.40 14.90
N SER A 212 12.66 3.64 13.98
CA SER A 212 13.74 4.15 13.13
C SER A 212 13.22 5.20 12.15
N THR A 213 12.12 4.89 11.47
CA THR A 213 11.42 5.80 10.55
C THR A 213 10.92 7.04 11.28
N MET A 214 10.33 6.89 12.48
CA MET A 214 9.84 8.05 13.23
C MET A 214 10.96 9.01 13.66
N ARG A 215 12.19 8.54 13.90
CA ARG A 215 13.34 9.44 14.14
C ARG A 215 13.67 10.26 12.90
N GLN A 216 13.63 9.65 11.72
CA GLN A 216 13.88 10.36 10.45
C GLN A 216 12.78 11.40 10.19
N VAL A 217 11.51 11.01 10.37
CA VAL A 217 10.36 11.91 10.24
C VAL A 217 10.43 13.05 11.26
N ASP A 218 10.77 12.76 12.52
CA ASP A 218 10.92 13.77 13.57
C ASP A 218 12.01 14.80 13.25
N GLN A 219 13.17 14.35 12.75
CA GLN A 219 14.25 15.23 12.30
C GLN A 219 13.85 16.08 11.09
N LEU A 220 13.09 15.52 10.16
CA LEU A 220 12.57 16.25 9.01
C LEU A 220 11.59 17.33 9.46
N LEU A 221 10.57 16.98 10.24
CA LEU A 221 9.50 17.90 10.66
C LEU A 221 10.02 19.06 11.52
N GLN A 222 11.04 18.84 12.35
CA GLN A 222 11.66 19.90 13.16
C GLN A 222 12.34 21.00 12.35
N ARG A 223 12.70 20.73 11.10
CA ARG A 223 13.35 21.71 10.20
C ARG A 223 12.35 22.50 9.36
N LYS A 224 11.06 22.21 9.46
CA LYS A 224 10.02 22.82 8.63
C LYS A 224 9.48 24.08 9.27
N GLU A 225 9.46 25.15 8.49
CA GLU A 225 8.86 26.44 8.89
C GLU A 225 7.35 26.44 8.71
N LYS A 226 6.87 25.72 7.68
CA LYS A 226 5.44 25.53 7.39
C LYS A 226 4.98 24.15 7.83
N PRO A 227 3.68 23.98 8.14
CA PRO A 227 3.16 22.66 8.43
C PRO A 227 3.31 21.72 7.22
N VAL A 228 3.64 20.46 7.49
CA VAL A 228 3.66 19.42 6.46
C VAL A 228 2.26 18.82 6.30
N LEU A 229 1.83 18.66 5.05
CA LEU A 229 0.59 17.98 4.71
C LEU A 229 0.77 16.47 4.92
N LEU A 230 -0.16 15.84 5.61
CA LEU A 230 -0.31 14.37 5.61
C LEU A 230 -1.63 14.02 4.93
N TRP A 231 -1.61 13.14 3.92
CA TRP A 231 -2.81 12.66 3.26
C TRP A 231 -2.93 11.14 3.40
N ALA A 232 -3.94 10.69 4.15
CA ALA A 232 -4.31 9.28 4.23
C ALA A 232 -5.48 8.97 3.29
N TYR A 233 -5.33 7.98 2.42
CA TYR A 233 -6.31 7.63 1.40
C TYR A 233 -6.44 6.11 1.25
N TYR A 234 -7.51 5.68 0.60
CA TYR A 234 -7.83 4.27 0.40
C TYR A 234 -8.60 4.12 -0.91
N LEU A 235 -7.95 3.51 -1.91
CA LEU A 235 -8.52 3.13 -3.22
C LEU A 235 -9.16 4.25 -4.08
N GLU A 236 -9.36 5.45 -3.55
CA GLU A 236 -9.93 6.64 -4.22
C GLU A 236 -9.19 7.93 -3.83
#